data_AF-W3VRN9-F1
#
_entry.id   AF-W3VRN9-F1
#
_cell.length_a   1.000
_cell.length_b   1.000
_cell.length_c   1.000
_cell.angle_alpha   90.00
_cell.angle_beta   90.00
_cell.angle_gamma   90.00
#
_symmetry.space_group_name_H-M   'P 1'
#
loop_
_entity.id
_entity.type
_entity.pdbx_description
1 polymer ?
#
loop_
_entity_poly.entity_id
_entity_poly.type
_entity_poly.pdbx_seq_one_letter_code
_entity_poly.pdbx_strand_id
1 'polypeptide(L)'
;MRIEHCFFCSAPCYPGKGITFVRNDAKIFKFCKSKCHKNFKLKRNPRKVRWTKAFRKANGKEMTLDSTLEFEKKRNVPVRYDRQLVLTTLNAMKRIQEIKTRREIAFYKARMAKAGVKAKAKEADRLLVHRNAHLRAFIEASKQSAAAASSSKIKVKATSAKPKSALVGAGNSAMSMRMDTD
;
A
#
# COMPACT_ATOMS: atom_id res chain seq x y z
N MET A 1 -17.86 -3.01 19.32
CA MET A 1 -17.86 -3.11 17.84
C MET A 1 -16.68 -3.98 17.40
N ARG A 2 -16.85 -4.93 16.47
CA ARG A 2 -15.79 -5.88 16.05
C ARG A 2 -15.44 -5.72 14.57
N ILE A 3 -14.15 -5.59 14.28
CA ILE A 3 -13.62 -5.65 12.91
C ILE A 3 -13.36 -7.11 12.59
N GLU A 4 -14.00 -7.62 11.55
CA GLU A 4 -13.83 -9.01 11.12
C GLU A 4 -12.91 -9.08 9.90
N HIS A 5 -12.29 -10.23 9.67
CA HIS A 5 -11.48 -10.45 8.47
C HIS A 5 -12.33 -11.05 7.36
N CYS A 6 -12.18 -10.54 6.14
CA CYS A 6 -12.84 -11.11 4.97
C CYS A 6 -12.32 -12.52 4.67
N PHE A 7 -13.23 -13.45 4.40
CA PHE A 7 -12.87 -14.84 4.06
C PHE A 7 -11.96 -14.96 2.82
N PHE A 8 -12.20 -14.15 1.79
CA PHE A 8 -11.47 -14.26 0.52
C PHE A 8 -10.21 -13.37 0.47
N CYS A 9 -10.36 -12.09 0.84
CA CYS A 9 -9.31 -11.08 0.71
C CYS A 9 -8.42 -10.98 1.96
N SER A 10 -8.90 -11.46 3.12
CA SER A 10 -8.35 -11.20 4.47
C SER A 10 -8.13 -9.71 4.78
N ALA A 11 -8.83 -8.81 4.10
CA ALA A 11 -8.88 -7.40 4.45
C ALA A 11 -9.92 -7.18 5.57
N PRO A 12 -9.78 -6.10 6.35
CA PRO A 12 -10.75 -5.77 7.40
C PRO A 12 -12.13 -5.47 6.80
N CYS A 13 -13.16 -6.03 7.44
CA CYS A 13 -14.57 -5.77 7.22
C CYS A 13 -15.09 -4.94 8.39
N TYR A 14 -15.29 -3.65 8.15
CA TYR A 14 -15.93 -2.76 9.12
C TYR A 14 -17.44 -3.01 9.17
N PRO A 15 -18.11 -2.68 10.28
CA PRO A 15 -19.56 -2.79 10.37
C PRO A 15 -20.28 -1.95 9.32
N GLY A 16 -21.42 -2.46 8.84
CA GLY A 16 -22.16 -1.84 7.74
C GLY A 16 -21.51 -1.97 6.35
N LYS A 17 -20.31 -2.56 6.23
CA LYS A 17 -19.65 -2.82 4.95
C LYS A 17 -19.69 -4.30 4.59
N GLY A 18 -19.85 -4.55 3.29
CA GLY A 18 -19.69 -5.88 2.72
C GLY A 18 -20.96 -6.73 2.75
N ILE A 19 -20.80 -8.05 2.63
CA ILE A 19 -21.90 -9.00 2.59
C ILE A 19 -21.54 -10.18 3.50
N THR A 20 -22.51 -10.69 4.23
CA THR A 20 -22.38 -11.92 5.02
C THR A 20 -23.20 -13.02 4.34
N PHE A 21 -22.56 -14.15 4.03
CA PHE A 21 -23.21 -15.34 3.51
C PHE A 21 -23.20 -16.42 4.58
N VAL A 22 -24.39 -16.94 4.92
CA VAL A 22 -24.55 -18.05 5.86
C VAL A 22 -24.83 -19.29 5.04
N ARG A 23 -24.00 -20.33 5.22
CA ARG A 23 -24.18 -21.62 4.57
C ARG A 23 -24.98 -22.56 5.50
N ASN A 24 -25.62 -23.58 4.93
CA ASN A 24 -26.45 -24.54 5.65
C ASN A 24 -25.71 -25.26 6.81
N ASP A 25 -24.38 -25.35 6.79
CA ASP A 25 -23.56 -25.88 7.91
C ASP A 25 -23.31 -24.86 9.03
N ALA A 26 -24.16 -23.82 9.11
CA ALA A 26 -24.05 -22.67 9.99
C ALA A 26 -22.72 -21.89 9.87
N LYS A 27 -21.91 -22.12 8.82
CA LYS A 27 -20.68 -21.35 8.62
C LYS A 27 -20.96 -19.99 8.02
N ILE A 28 -20.42 -18.98 8.68
CA ILE A 28 -20.58 -17.57 8.35
C ILE A 28 -19.36 -17.12 7.54
N PHE A 29 -19.59 -16.71 6.29
CA PHE A 29 -18.57 -16.12 5.42
C PHE A 29 -18.82 -14.62 5.29
N LYS A 30 -17.89 -13.81 5.83
CA LYS A 30 -17.93 -12.35 5.68
C LYS A 30 -17.06 -11.91 4.50
N PHE A 31 -17.57 -11.02 3.66
CA PHE A 31 -16.87 -10.50 2.49
C PHE A 31 -16.71 -8.99 2.53
N CYS A 32 -15.49 -8.51 2.27
CA CYS A 32 -15.14 -7.08 2.26
C CYS A 32 -15.87 -6.29 1.15
N LYS A 33 -16.05 -6.89 -0.04
CA LYS A 33 -16.59 -6.25 -1.26
C LYS A 33 -17.29 -7.28 -2.15
N SER A 34 -18.13 -6.81 -3.08
CA SER A 34 -18.81 -7.66 -4.08
C SER A 34 -17.83 -8.50 -4.93
N LYS A 35 -16.63 -8.00 -5.24
CA LYS A 35 -15.56 -8.75 -5.93
C LYS A 35 -15.22 -10.07 -5.22
N CYS A 36 -15.11 -10.03 -3.89
CA CYS A 36 -14.76 -11.20 -3.08
C CYS A 36 -15.90 -12.20 -3.03
N HIS A 37 -17.12 -11.69 -2.88
CA HIS A 37 -18.33 -12.51 -2.88
C HIS A 37 -18.56 -13.20 -4.25
N LYS A 38 -18.40 -12.48 -5.37
CA LYS A 38 -18.49 -13.05 -6.72
C LYS A 38 -17.42 -14.12 -6.95
N ASN A 39 -16.17 -13.88 -6.57
CA ASN A 39 -15.12 -14.89 -6.70
C ASN A 39 -15.37 -16.14 -5.85
N PHE A 40 -15.97 -15.97 -4.67
CA PHE A 40 -16.39 -17.09 -3.83
C PHE A 40 -17.51 -17.89 -4.49
N LYS A 41 -18.53 -17.23 -5.07
CA LYS A 41 -19.58 -17.89 -5.86
C LYS A 41 -19.04 -18.65 -7.07
N LEU A 42 -18.02 -18.09 -7.73
CA LEU A 42 -17.27 -18.75 -8.82
C LEU A 42 -16.34 -19.87 -8.32
N LYS A 43 -16.39 -20.25 -7.03
CA LYS A 43 -15.57 -21.30 -6.40
C LYS A 43 -14.06 -21.14 -6.65
N ARG A 44 -13.58 -19.90 -6.83
CA ARG A 44 -12.14 -19.64 -7.01
C ARG A 44 -11.41 -19.85 -5.69
N ASN A 45 -10.29 -20.57 -5.73
CA ASN A 45 -9.48 -20.79 -4.53
C ASN A 45 -8.65 -19.53 -4.18
N PRO A 46 -8.83 -18.90 -3.00
CA PRO A 46 -8.06 -17.73 -2.60
C PRO A 46 -6.54 -17.94 -2.63
N ARG A 47 -6.07 -19.17 -2.38
CA ARG A 47 -4.63 -19.52 -2.40
C ARG A 47 -4.00 -19.49 -3.79
N LYS A 48 -4.81 -19.55 -4.86
CA LYS A 48 -4.35 -19.43 -6.25
C LYS A 48 -4.51 -18.01 -6.81
N VAL A 49 -5.24 -17.14 -6.12
CA VAL A 49 -5.55 -15.79 -6.59
C VAL A 49 -4.50 -14.78 -6.10
N ARG A 50 -3.67 -14.29 -7.02
CA ARG A 50 -2.40 -13.59 -6.74
C ARG A 50 -2.48 -12.37 -5.81
N TRP A 51 -3.63 -11.68 -5.77
CA TRP A 51 -3.80 -10.44 -5.00
C TRP A 51 -4.29 -10.67 -3.55
N THR A 52 -4.71 -11.88 -3.20
CA THR A 52 -5.19 -12.18 -1.84
C THR A 52 -4.02 -12.30 -0.86
N LYS A 53 -4.28 -12.05 0.42
CA LYS A 53 -3.32 -12.30 1.50
C LYS A 53 -3.02 -13.80 1.65
N ALA A 54 -4.01 -14.67 1.44
CA ALA A 54 -3.82 -16.12 1.47
C ALA A 54 -2.78 -16.60 0.44
N PHE A 55 -2.85 -16.12 -0.81
CA PHE A 55 -1.83 -16.42 -1.83
C PHE A 55 -0.46 -15.90 -1.40
N ARG A 56 -0.40 -14.68 -0.86
CA ARG A 56 0.86 -14.04 -0.46
C ARG A 56 1.55 -14.82 0.67
N LYS A 57 0.82 -15.24 1.70
CA LYS A 57 1.34 -16.07 2.80
C LYS A 57 1.82 -17.43 2.30
N ALA A 58 1.03 -18.11 1.47
CA ALA A 58 1.38 -19.44 0.94
C ALA A 58 2.64 -19.42 0.04
N ASN A 59 2.87 -18.33 -0.69
CA ASN A 59 4.04 -18.18 -1.58
C ASN A 59 5.21 -17.42 -0.93
N GLY A 60 5.27 -17.35 0.40
CA GLY A 60 6.39 -16.72 1.12
C GLY A 60 6.54 -15.22 0.83
N LYS A 61 5.47 -14.53 0.44
CA LYS A 61 5.50 -13.08 0.16
C LYS A 61 5.32 -12.20 1.39
N GLU A 62 4.88 -12.79 2.49
CA GLU A 62 4.68 -12.16 3.79
C GLU A 62 5.33 -13.03 4.86
N MET A 63 5.71 -12.42 5.98
CA MET A 63 6.24 -13.13 7.13
C MET A 63 5.09 -13.89 7.82
N THR A 64 5.18 -15.22 7.87
CA THR A 64 4.11 -16.09 8.38
C THR A 64 4.31 -16.53 9.83
N LEU A 65 5.55 -16.75 10.24
CA LEU A 65 5.94 -17.20 11.57
C LEU A 65 6.67 -16.06 12.27
N ASP A 66 5.96 -15.34 13.15
CA ASP A 66 6.52 -14.25 13.95
C ASP A 66 5.78 -14.12 15.27
N SER A 67 6.53 -13.85 16.35
CA SER A 67 5.96 -13.72 17.70
C SER A 67 4.99 -12.55 17.83
N THR A 68 5.10 -11.51 16.99
CA THR A 68 4.15 -10.38 17.03
C THR A 68 2.73 -10.79 16.62
N LEU A 69 2.57 -11.87 15.85
CA LEU A 69 1.26 -12.34 15.39
C LEU A 69 0.48 -13.08 16.48
N GLU A 70 1.15 -13.61 17.49
CA GLU A 70 0.51 -14.35 18.60
C GLU A 70 -0.38 -13.47 19.48
N PHE A 71 -0.11 -12.16 19.50
CA PHE A 71 -0.91 -11.18 20.24
C PHE A 71 -2.30 -10.94 19.64
N GLU A 72 -2.53 -11.25 18.34
CA GLU A 72 -3.83 -11.08 17.65
C GLU A 72 -4.79 -12.26 17.91
N LYS A 73 -4.42 -13.23 18.77
CA LYS A 73 -5.24 -14.42 19.01
C LYS A 73 -6.60 -14.08 19.64
N LYS A 74 -7.64 -14.81 19.22
CA LYS A 74 -8.97 -14.73 19.83
C LYS A 74 -8.91 -15.33 21.24
N ARG A 75 -9.29 -14.54 22.25
CA ARG A 75 -9.46 -15.01 23.63
C ARG A 75 -10.92 -15.43 23.84
N ASN A 76 -11.14 -16.67 24.26
CA ASN A 76 -12.47 -17.19 24.56
C ASN A 76 -12.84 -17.03 26.04
N VAL A 77 -11.85 -16.87 26.92
CA VAL A 77 -12.05 -16.62 28.36
C VAL A 77 -11.88 -15.13 28.61
N PRO A 78 -12.91 -14.43 29.11
CA PRO A 78 -12.80 -13.04 29.51
C PRO A 78 -12.07 -12.91 30.84
N VAL A 79 -11.40 -11.78 31.03
CA VAL A 79 -10.78 -11.39 32.30
C VAL A 79 -11.62 -10.25 32.89
N ARG A 80 -11.66 -10.14 34.22
CA ARG A 80 -12.27 -8.97 34.87
C ARG A 80 -11.58 -7.69 34.42
N TYR A 81 -12.36 -6.63 34.29
CA TYR A 81 -11.84 -5.33 33.90
C TYR A 81 -10.92 -4.78 34.99
N ASP A 82 -9.71 -4.39 34.59
CA ASP A 82 -8.76 -3.64 35.40
C ASP A 82 -8.21 -2.49 34.55
N ARG A 83 -8.30 -1.27 35.07
CA ARG A 83 -7.85 -0.05 34.39
C ARG A 83 -6.34 -0.10 34.11
N GLN A 84 -5.52 -0.58 35.05
CA GLN A 84 -4.07 -0.64 34.88
C GLN A 84 -3.68 -1.64 33.78
N LEU A 85 -4.36 -2.79 33.75
CA LEU A 85 -4.21 -3.79 32.70
C LEU A 85 -4.57 -3.22 31.32
N VAL A 86 -5.64 -2.43 31.21
CA VAL A 86 -6.05 -1.83 29.94
C VAL A 86 -5.03 -0.80 29.45
N LEU A 87 -4.55 0.10 30.34
CA LEU A 87 -3.55 1.12 29.99
C LEU A 87 -2.23 0.50 29.51
N THR A 88 -1.73 -0.50 30.23
CA THR A 88 -0.52 -1.24 29.84
C THR A 88 -0.70 -1.95 28.51
N THR A 89 -1.87 -2.52 28.26
CA THR A 89 -2.21 -3.18 26.98
C THR A 89 -2.21 -2.18 25.82
N LEU A 90 -2.79 -0.99 25.97
CA LEU A 90 -2.80 0.03 24.91
C LEU A 90 -1.39 0.49 24.52
N ASN A 91 -0.50 0.67 25.50
CA ASN A 91 0.89 1.01 25.26
C ASN A 91 1.64 -0.14 24.57
N ALA A 92 1.43 -1.38 25.04
CA ALA A 92 2.02 -2.56 24.43
C ALA A 92 1.57 -2.74 22.97
N MET A 93 0.29 -2.50 22.65
CA MET A 93 -0.24 -2.61 21.29
C MET A 93 0.48 -1.68 20.30
N LYS A 94 0.71 -0.41 20.68
CA LYS A 94 1.46 0.54 19.85
C LYS A 94 2.88 0.04 19.59
N ARG A 95 3.56 -0.40 20.65
CA ARG A 95 4.93 -0.92 20.56
C ARG A 95 5.04 -2.17 19.69
N ILE A 96 4.10 -3.10 19.84
CA ILE A 96 4.06 -4.33 19.02
C ILE A 96 3.88 -3.98 17.54
N GLN A 97 3.04 -2.99 17.23
CA GLN A 97 2.81 -2.56 15.84
C GLN A 97 4.09 -1.97 15.21
N GLU A 98 4.87 -1.18 15.95
CA GLU A 98 6.17 -0.68 15.48
C GLU A 98 7.18 -1.79 15.20
N ILE A 99 7.24 -2.80 16.09
CA ILE A 99 8.13 -3.95 15.92
C ILE A 99 7.71 -4.75 14.68
N LYS A 100 6.40 -4.97 14.51
CA LYS A 100 5.83 -5.69 13.38
C LYS A 100 6.15 -4.99 12.05
N THR A 101 5.91 -3.68 11.95
CA THR A 101 6.20 -2.93 10.71
C THR A 101 7.69 -2.96 10.38
N ARG A 102 8.57 -2.81 11.39
CA ARG A 102 10.02 -2.91 11.22
C ARG A 102 10.43 -4.29 10.67
N ARG A 103 9.91 -5.39 11.25
CA ARG A 103 10.19 -6.76 10.80
C ARG A 103 9.66 -7.03 9.39
N GLU A 104 8.47 -6.55 9.07
CA GLU A 104 7.88 -6.67 7.72
C GLU A 104 8.73 -5.96 6.66
N ILE A 105 9.23 -4.75 6.97
CA ILE A 105 10.14 -4.01 6.08
C ILE A 105 11.45 -4.76 5.88
N ALA A 106 12.02 -5.31 6.96
CA ALA A 106 13.25 -6.11 6.88
C ALA A 106 13.05 -7.36 6.00
N PHE A 107 11.95 -8.09 6.20
CA PHE A 107 11.58 -9.26 5.39
C PHE A 107 11.44 -8.89 3.90
N TYR A 108 10.77 -7.76 3.61
CA TYR A 108 10.63 -7.26 2.25
C TYR A 108 12.00 -6.96 1.61
N LYS A 109 12.88 -6.25 2.33
CA LYS A 109 14.22 -5.91 1.85
C LYS A 109 15.06 -7.16 1.56
N ALA A 110 15.09 -8.12 2.48
CA ALA A 110 15.81 -9.38 2.30
C ALA A 110 15.30 -10.16 1.08
N ARG A 111 13.97 -10.24 0.90
CA ARG A 111 13.35 -10.88 -0.26
C ARG A 111 13.72 -10.20 -1.58
N MET A 112 13.69 -8.86 -1.63
CA MET A 112 14.03 -8.10 -2.83
C MET A 112 15.52 -8.19 -3.17
N ALA A 113 16.39 -8.23 -2.15
CA ALA A 113 17.82 -8.47 -2.33
C ALA A 113 18.08 -9.87 -2.92
N LYS A 114 17.45 -10.92 -2.37
CA LYS A 114 17.56 -12.30 -2.88
C LYS A 114 17.05 -12.44 -4.32
N ALA A 115 15.97 -11.73 -4.66
CA ALA A 115 15.44 -11.76 -6.02
C ALA A 115 16.39 -11.11 -7.06
N GLY A 116 17.39 -10.33 -6.62
CA GLY A 116 18.40 -9.75 -7.50
C GLY A 116 17.84 -8.78 -8.54
N VAL A 117 16.64 -8.22 -8.33
CA VAL A 117 15.90 -7.45 -9.34
C VAL A 117 16.75 -6.29 -9.87
N LYS A 118 17.50 -5.61 -9.00
CA LYS A 118 18.40 -4.52 -9.40
C LYS A 118 19.57 -4.99 -10.28
N ALA A 119 20.14 -6.15 -9.98
CA ALA A 119 21.23 -6.71 -10.78
C ALA A 119 20.71 -7.12 -12.17
N LYS A 120 19.56 -7.81 -12.21
CA LYS A 120 18.89 -8.20 -13.47
C LYS A 120 18.46 -6.99 -14.31
N ALA A 121 17.97 -5.93 -13.66
CA ALA A 121 17.64 -4.70 -14.35
C ALA A 121 18.88 -4.05 -14.97
N LYS A 122 19.99 -3.94 -14.21
CA LYS A 122 21.26 -3.40 -14.73
C LYS A 122 21.80 -4.20 -15.91
N GLU A 123 21.66 -5.52 -15.88
CA GLU A 123 22.05 -6.39 -16.99
C GLU A 123 21.15 -6.19 -18.21
N ALA A 124 19.84 -6.10 -18.02
CA ALA A 124 18.90 -5.79 -19.09
C ALA A 124 19.16 -4.41 -19.71
N ASP A 125 19.47 -3.40 -18.89
CA ASP A 125 19.80 -2.05 -19.35
C ASP A 125 21.09 -2.05 -20.19
N ARG A 126 22.12 -2.78 -19.74
CA ARG A 126 23.36 -2.97 -20.51
C ARG A 126 23.08 -3.61 -21.87
N LEU A 127 22.26 -4.65 -21.90
CA LEU A 127 21.90 -5.36 -23.12
C LEU A 127 21.06 -4.49 -24.07
N LEU A 128 20.15 -3.68 -23.52
CA LEU A 128 19.34 -2.72 -24.28
C LEU A 128 20.24 -1.66 -24.92
N VAL A 129 21.15 -1.07 -24.15
CA VAL A 129 22.11 -0.07 -24.62
C VAL A 129 23.07 -0.64 -25.66
N HIS A 130 23.45 -1.91 -25.55
CA HIS A 130 24.25 -2.61 -26.56
C HIS A 130 23.46 -2.85 -27.85
N ARG A 131 22.24 -3.41 -27.76
CA ARG A 131 21.37 -3.71 -28.92
C ARG A 131 20.99 -2.44 -29.69
N ASN A 132 20.71 -1.36 -28.96
CA ASN A 132 20.28 -0.08 -29.52
C ASN A 132 21.45 0.91 -29.68
N ALA A 133 22.66 0.42 -29.99
CA ALA A 133 23.83 1.28 -30.17
C ALA A 133 23.64 2.34 -31.26
N HIS A 134 22.94 2.01 -32.34
CA HIS A 134 22.65 2.91 -33.46
C HIS A 134 21.80 4.14 -33.07
N LEU A 135 21.00 4.06 -32.00
CA LEU A 135 20.18 5.17 -31.52
C LEU A 135 20.95 6.18 -30.67
N ARG A 136 22.18 5.84 -30.25
CA ARG A 136 22.97 6.68 -29.33
C ARG A 136 23.27 8.06 -29.92
N ALA A 137 23.72 8.11 -31.18
CA ALA A 137 24.04 9.35 -31.88
C ALA A 137 22.81 10.27 -32.02
N PHE A 138 21.64 9.71 -32.36
CA PHE A 138 20.38 10.45 -32.43
C PHE A 138 19.94 10.99 -31.07
N ILE A 139 20.08 10.18 -30.01
CA ILE A 139 19.75 10.60 -28.64
C ILE A 139 20.69 11.74 -28.19
N GLU A 140 21.99 11.63 -28.46
CA GLU A 140 22.97 12.68 -28.12
C GLU A 140 22.70 13.99 -28.87
N ALA A 141 22.44 13.92 -30.18
CA ALA A 141 22.05 15.08 -30.98
C ALA A 141 20.75 15.73 -30.47
N SER A 142 19.74 14.93 -30.11
CA SER A 142 18.49 15.43 -29.52
C SER A 142 18.67 16.08 -28.14
N LYS A 143 19.62 15.59 -27.32
CA LYS A 143 19.96 16.20 -26.03
C LYS A 143 20.67 17.54 -26.21
N GLN A 144 21.57 17.64 -27.17
CA GLN A 144 22.27 18.89 -27.48
C GLN A 144 21.31 19.95 -28.01
N SER A 145 20.38 19.59 -28.91
CA SER A 145 19.36 20.52 -29.39
C SER A 145 18.37 20.95 -28.30
N ALA A 146 17.97 20.03 -27.41
CA ALA A 146 17.15 20.36 -26.24
C ALA A 146 17.88 21.25 -25.22
N ALA A 147 19.18 21.01 -25.00
CA ALA A 147 20.02 21.84 -24.13
C ALA A 147 20.21 23.25 -24.72
N ALA A 148 20.47 23.36 -26.03
CA ALA A 148 20.56 24.64 -26.74
C ALA A 148 19.23 25.42 -26.69
N ALA A 149 18.09 24.75 -26.87
CA ALA A 149 16.76 25.34 -26.75
C ALA A 149 16.40 25.77 -25.30
N SER A 150 17.02 25.15 -24.29
CA SER A 150 16.87 25.56 -22.89
C SER A 150 17.76 26.75 -22.51
N SER A 151 18.94 26.85 -23.11
CA SER A 151 19.88 27.96 -22.94
C SER A 151 19.42 29.24 -23.64
N SER A 152 18.60 29.13 -24.69
CA SER A 152 18.06 30.28 -25.44
C SER A 152 16.80 30.90 -24.81
N LYS A 153 16.34 30.42 -23.65
CA LYS A 153 15.31 31.13 -22.87
C LYS A 153 15.94 32.39 -22.25
N ILE A 154 15.88 33.49 -22.99
CA ILE A 154 16.15 34.85 -22.51
C ILE A 154 15.26 35.09 -21.29
N LYS A 155 15.89 35.37 -20.14
CA LYS A 155 15.20 35.74 -18.90
C LYS A 155 14.72 37.18 -19.06
N VAL A 156 13.58 37.37 -19.71
CA VAL A 156 12.92 38.68 -19.74
C VAL A 156 12.48 39.00 -18.31
N LYS A 157 13.06 40.05 -17.71
CA LYS A 157 12.61 40.60 -16.44
C LYS A 157 11.21 41.14 -16.69
N ALA A 158 10.19 40.39 -16.25
CA ALA A 158 8.81 40.86 -16.30
C ALA A 158 8.73 42.16 -15.48
N THR A 159 8.61 43.31 -16.15
CA THR A 159 8.08 44.52 -15.54
C THR A 159 6.63 44.21 -15.22
N SER A 160 6.31 44.13 -13.93
CA SER A 160 4.98 43.81 -13.45
C SER A 160 4.01 44.95 -13.77
N ALA A 161 3.42 44.94 -14.96
CA ALA A 161 2.16 45.63 -15.20
C ALA A 161 1.04 44.66 -14.80
N LYS A 162 0.40 44.91 -13.65
CA LYS A 162 -0.83 44.22 -13.24
C LYS A 162 -1.89 44.44 -14.33
N PRO A 163 -2.43 43.41 -15.00
CA PRO A 163 -3.72 43.54 -15.64
C PRO A 163 -4.79 43.62 -14.53
N LYS A 164 -5.58 44.70 -14.52
CA LYS A 164 -6.82 44.78 -13.72
C LYS A 164 -7.81 43.78 -14.30
N SER A 165 -7.80 42.54 -13.82
CA SER A 165 -8.91 41.60 -14.02
C SER A 165 -9.80 41.63 -12.78
N ALA A 166 -11.03 42.10 -12.94
CA ALA A 166 -12.10 41.93 -11.98
C ALA A 166 -12.55 40.45 -11.98
N LEU A 167 -11.79 39.60 -11.28
CA LEU A 167 -12.25 38.28 -10.90
C LEU A 167 -11.77 38.03 -9.48
N VAL A 168 -12.75 37.92 -8.57
CA VAL A 168 -12.57 37.59 -7.16
C VAL A 168 -11.81 36.28 -7.05
N GLY A 169 -10.64 36.34 -6.43
CA GLY A 169 -9.82 35.15 -6.16
C GLY A 169 -10.51 34.27 -5.13
N ALA A 170 -10.97 33.09 -5.55
CA ALA A 170 -11.24 31.99 -4.65
C ALA A 170 -9.91 31.58 -4.02
N GLY A 171 -9.74 31.91 -2.75
CA GLY A 171 -8.56 31.54 -1.98
C GLY A 171 -8.36 30.03 -1.98
N ASN A 172 -7.12 29.62 -2.24
CA ASN A 172 -6.63 28.30 -1.88
C ASN A 172 -6.70 28.15 -0.35
N SER A 173 -7.87 27.73 0.13
CA SER A 173 -7.96 27.03 1.40
C SER A 173 -7.37 25.65 1.16
N ALA A 174 -6.06 25.53 1.38
CA ALA A 174 -5.44 24.24 1.57
C ALA A 174 -6.21 23.54 2.69
N MET A 175 -6.85 22.42 2.36
CA MET A 175 -7.48 21.53 3.33
C MET A 175 -6.42 21.05 4.34
N SER A 176 -6.22 21.82 5.40
CA SER A 176 -5.80 21.28 6.68
C SER A 176 -7.02 20.55 7.25
N MET A 177 -6.99 19.22 7.20
CA MET A 177 -7.94 18.39 7.94
C MET A 177 -7.72 18.71 9.42
N ARG A 178 -8.61 19.53 10.00
CA ARG A 178 -8.72 19.66 11.45
C ARG A 178 -8.98 18.27 12.02
N MET A 179 -8.12 17.87 12.96
CA MET A 179 -8.47 16.84 13.93
C MET A 179 -9.47 17.48 14.87
N ASP A 180 -10.76 17.18 14.69
CA ASP A 180 -11.73 17.38 15.75
C ASP A 180 -11.54 16.23 16.74
N THR A 181 -10.91 16.57 17.86
CA THR A 181 -11.02 15.84 19.11
C THR A 181 -12.35 16.19 19.75
N ASP A 182 -13.26 15.22 19.78
CA ASP A 182 -14.22 14.97 20.86
C ASP A 182 -14.36 13.44 21.01
#